data_AF-X1BEA3-F1
#
_entry.id   AF-X1BEA3-F1
#
_cell.length_a   1.000
_cell.length_b   1.000
_cell.length_c   1.000
_cell.angle_alpha   90.00
_cell.angle_beta   90.00
_cell.angle_gamma   90.00
#
_symmetry.space_group_name_H-M   'P 1'
#
loop_
_entity.id
_entity.type
_entity.pdbx_description
1 polymer ?
#
loop_
_entity_poly.entity_id
_entity_poly.type
_entity_poly.pdbx_seq_one_letter_code
_entity_poly.pdbx_strand_id
1 'polypeptide(L)'
;RTFLYWGIFLVIVGVFLGRNSYIPSYTNEFIIATDFTIGKLPVSEYPHIMLFDETNLPTYVHNITYPGMWEFLIRGRAPNMIYNLGAALVLIAVCFYIVDIKRKMNNFISMINYYGKVSLSLFLLHFVFITLFLNSLDIIPYWILLFGYVGFWGFLMYVWNEFYNGKGSPEWLMVQIGRIGQKTGKANKH
;
A
#
# COMPACT_ATOMS: atom_id res chain seq x y z
N ARG A 1 17.16 -8.61 -6.03
CA ARG A 1 16.98 -9.26 -7.35
C ARG A 1 15.72 -10.13 -7.38
N THR A 2 15.56 -11.11 -6.49
CA THR A 2 14.35 -11.97 -6.41
C THR A 2 13.05 -11.19 -6.28
N PHE A 3 13.00 -10.17 -5.41
CA PHE A 3 11.84 -9.28 -5.27
C PHE A 3 11.46 -8.54 -6.56
N LEU A 4 12.45 -8.10 -7.35
CA LEU A 4 12.22 -7.41 -8.61
C LEU A 4 11.59 -8.34 -9.64
N TYR A 5 12.15 -9.55 -9.79
CA TYR A 5 11.62 -10.54 -10.73
C TYR A 5 10.19 -10.96 -10.42
N TRP A 6 9.91 -11.31 -9.16
CA TRP A 6 8.57 -11.65 -8.72
C TRP A 6 7.61 -10.47 -8.80
N GLY A 7 8.07 -9.27 -8.48
CA GLY A 7 7.28 -8.04 -8.60
C GLY A 7 6.85 -7.79 -10.04
N ILE A 8 7.79 -7.80 -10.98
CA ILE A 8 7.51 -7.62 -12.41
C ILE A 8 6.57 -8.71 -12.92
N PHE A 9 6.84 -9.97 -12.57
CA PHE A 9 5.98 -11.10 -12.96
C PHE A 9 4.54 -10.90 -12.48
N LEU A 10 4.33 -10.56 -11.21
CA LEU A 10 2.99 -10.34 -10.65
C LEU A 10 2.30 -9.12 -11.25
N VAL A 11 3.03 -8.04 -11.56
CA VAL A 11 2.47 -6.89 -12.31
C VAL A 11 1.96 -7.35 -13.67
N ILE A 12 2.76 -8.10 -14.43
CA ILE A 12 2.36 -8.61 -15.76
C ILE A 12 1.14 -9.52 -15.64
N VAL A 13 1.12 -10.43 -14.67
CA VAL A 13 -0.02 -11.33 -14.42
C VAL A 13 -1.27 -10.53 -14.04
N GLY A 14 -1.16 -9.53 -13.17
CA GLY A 14 -2.27 -8.66 -12.77
C GLY A 14 -2.85 -7.88 -13.95
N VAL A 15 -1.99 -7.30 -14.80
CA VAL A 15 -2.42 -6.60 -16.03
C VAL A 15 -3.06 -7.58 -17.02
N PHE A 16 -2.48 -8.77 -17.21
CA PHE A 16 -3.00 -9.76 -18.15
C PHE A 16 -4.37 -10.31 -17.74
N LEU A 17 -4.57 -10.57 -16.45
CA LEU A 17 -5.85 -10.99 -15.89
C LEU A 17 -6.88 -9.87 -15.89
N GLY A 18 -6.46 -8.64 -15.63
CA GLY A 18 -7.32 -7.46 -15.57
C GLY A 18 -7.40 -6.65 -16.87
N ARG A 19 -7.09 -7.27 -18.02
CA ARG A 19 -7.04 -6.60 -19.33
C ARG A 19 -8.39 -6.08 -19.83
N ASN A 20 -9.49 -6.54 -19.23
CA ASN A 20 -10.83 -6.12 -19.63
C ASN A 20 -11.07 -4.67 -19.18
N SER A 21 -11.62 -3.86 -20.06
CA SER A 21 -12.01 -2.48 -19.77
C SER A 21 -13.50 -2.40 -19.48
N TYR A 22 -13.84 -1.63 -18.45
CA TYR A 22 -15.21 -1.32 -18.08
C TYR A 22 -15.56 0.08 -18.56
N ILE A 23 -16.69 0.20 -19.26
CA ILE A 23 -17.20 1.48 -19.77
C ILE A 23 -18.42 1.88 -18.94
N PRO A 24 -18.55 3.15 -18.53
CA PRO A 24 -19.74 3.61 -17.84
C PRO A 24 -20.98 3.46 -18.73
N SER A 25 -22.04 2.84 -18.20
CA SER A 25 -23.36 2.82 -18.82
C SER A 25 -24.24 3.92 -18.22
N TYR A 26 -25.23 4.37 -18.99
CA TYR A 26 -26.26 5.32 -18.56
C TYR A 26 -27.13 4.83 -17.38
N THR A 27 -27.01 3.56 -16.98
CA THR A 27 -27.82 2.91 -15.94
C THR A 27 -27.06 2.66 -14.64
N ASN A 28 -26.18 3.57 -14.19
CA ASN A 28 -25.38 3.43 -12.95
C ASN A 28 -24.66 2.07 -12.80
N GLU A 29 -24.30 1.48 -13.92
CA GLU A 29 -23.63 0.19 -14.02
C GLU A 29 -22.47 0.34 -14.99
N PHE A 30 -21.35 -0.34 -14.73
CA PHE A 30 -20.25 -0.41 -15.70
C PHE A 30 -20.36 -1.72 -16.47
N ILE A 31 -20.28 -1.63 -17.80
CA ILE A 31 -20.40 -2.79 -18.68
C ILE A 31 -19.02 -3.18 -19.18
N ILE A 32 -18.71 -4.48 -19.19
CA ILE A 32 -17.50 -5.02 -19.83
C ILE A 32 -17.57 -4.77 -21.33
N ALA A 33 -16.57 -4.12 -21.89
CA ALA A 33 -16.38 -4.03 -23.33
C ALA A 33 -15.69 -5.29 -23.86
N THR A 34 -16.43 -6.41 -23.95
CA THR A 34 -15.98 -7.61 -24.68
C THR A 34 -17.10 -8.13 -25.58
N ASP A 35 -16.74 -8.64 -26.76
CA ASP A 35 -17.67 -9.04 -27.82
C ASP A 35 -18.58 -10.23 -27.48
N PHE A 36 -18.43 -10.88 -26.31
CA PHE A 36 -19.05 -12.19 -26.05
C PHE A 36 -19.77 -12.35 -24.70
N THR A 37 -19.61 -11.46 -23.71
CA THR A 37 -20.29 -11.59 -22.40
C THR A 37 -20.55 -10.24 -21.74
N ILE A 38 -21.82 -9.94 -21.40
CA ILE A 38 -22.19 -8.74 -20.64
C ILE A 38 -21.90 -9.00 -19.15
N GLY A 39 -20.70 -8.65 -18.69
CA GLY A 39 -20.44 -8.51 -17.25
C GLY A 39 -20.90 -7.13 -16.78
N LYS A 40 -21.68 -7.09 -15.71
CA LYS A 40 -22.13 -5.85 -15.06
C LYS A 40 -21.36 -5.64 -13.77
N LEU A 41 -20.80 -4.45 -13.58
CA LEU A 41 -20.22 -4.04 -12.30
C LEU A 41 -21.17 -3.02 -11.63
N PRO A 42 -21.87 -3.40 -10.54
CA PRO A 42 -22.71 -2.49 -9.80
C PRO A 42 -21.85 -1.53 -8.96
N VAL A 43 -22.20 -0.24 -8.99
CA VAL A 43 -21.46 0.81 -8.28
C VAL A 43 -21.55 0.65 -6.75
N SER A 44 -22.60 0.02 -6.23
CA SER A 44 -22.77 -0.27 -4.80
C SER A 44 -21.69 -1.20 -4.22
N GLU A 45 -21.18 -2.14 -5.02
CA GLU A 45 -20.13 -3.08 -4.59
C GLU A 45 -18.72 -2.50 -4.78
N TYR A 46 -18.56 -1.64 -5.80
CA TYR A 46 -17.27 -1.05 -6.18
C TYR A 46 -17.36 0.48 -6.24
N PRO A 47 -17.54 1.17 -5.10
CA PRO A 47 -17.77 2.63 -5.09
C PRO A 47 -16.57 3.41 -5.64
N HIS A 48 -15.36 2.86 -5.52
CA HIS A 48 -14.14 3.45 -6.08
C HIS A 48 -14.14 3.54 -7.61
N ILE A 49 -15.11 2.92 -8.29
CA ILE A 49 -15.29 3.07 -9.73
C ILE A 49 -15.68 4.51 -10.11
N MET A 50 -16.31 5.26 -9.20
CA MET A 50 -16.67 6.67 -9.40
C MET A 50 -15.46 7.60 -9.56
N LEU A 51 -14.26 7.17 -9.12
CA LEU A 51 -13.01 7.90 -9.36
C LEU A 51 -12.72 8.06 -10.86
N PHE A 52 -13.29 7.21 -11.71
CA PHE A 52 -13.22 7.35 -13.16
C PHE A 52 -13.87 8.65 -13.64
N ASP A 53 -15.04 9.00 -13.09
CA ASP A 53 -15.76 10.22 -13.46
C ASP A 53 -14.96 11.45 -13.02
N GLU A 54 -14.38 11.42 -11.82
CA GLU A 54 -13.49 12.47 -11.32
C GLU A 54 -12.22 12.62 -12.17
N THR A 55 -11.66 11.52 -12.67
CA THR A 55 -10.45 11.53 -13.51
C THR A 55 -10.71 12.16 -14.88
N ASN A 56 -11.93 12.02 -15.40
CA ASN A 56 -12.36 12.62 -16.67
C ASN A 56 -12.87 14.07 -16.51
N LEU A 57 -12.89 14.61 -15.30
CA LEU A 57 -13.21 16.02 -15.11
C LEU A 57 -12.10 16.89 -15.73
N PRO A 58 -12.49 17.95 -16.47
CA PRO A 58 -11.55 18.84 -17.15
C PRO A 58 -10.64 19.63 -16.19
N THR A 59 -10.92 19.57 -14.89
CA THR A 59 -10.18 20.21 -13.80
C THR A 59 -8.79 19.61 -13.57
N TYR A 60 -8.58 18.32 -13.88
CA TYR A 60 -7.34 17.62 -13.56
C TYR A 60 -6.44 17.37 -14.78
N VAL A 61 -7.02 16.95 -15.91
CA VAL A 61 -6.27 16.71 -17.16
C VAL A 61 -7.07 17.26 -18.34
N HIS A 62 -6.65 18.41 -18.86
CA HIS A 62 -7.25 18.97 -20.08
C HIS A 62 -6.99 18.03 -21.28
N ASN A 63 -8.02 17.76 -22.08
CA ASN A 63 -7.99 17.03 -23.35
C ASN A 63 -7.67 15.53 -23.35
N ILE A 64 -7.66 14.85 -22.20
CA ILE A 64 -7.55 13.37 -22.17
C ILE A 64 -8.81 12.80 -21.53
N THR A 65 -9.71 12.28 -22.37
CA THR A 65 -10.88 11.52 -21.91
C THR A 65 -10.57 10.03 -21.99
N TYR A 66 -10.56 9.35 -20.86
CA TYR A 66 -10.40 7.91 -20.80
C TYR A 66 -11.74 7.24 -21.16
N PRO A 67 -11.79 6.32 -22.13
CA PRO A 67 -13.03 5.68 -22.58
C PRO A 67 -13.57 4.64 -21.59
N GLY A 68 -12.76 4.20 -20.63
CA GLY A 68 -13.14 3.24 -19.60
C GLY A 68 -12.01 2.99 -18.61
N MET A 69 -12.28 2.18 -17.59
CA MET A 69 -11.31 1.81 -16.57
C MET A 69 -10.97 0.32 -16.66
N TRP A 70 -9.67 0.02 -16.67
CA TRP A 70 -9.19 -1.36 -16.69
C TRP A 70 -9.43 -2.07 -15.36
N GLU A 71 -9.78 -3.35 -15.42
CA GLU A 71 -10.15 -4.14 -14.25
C GLU A 71 -9.03 -4.23 -13.19
N PHE A 72 -7.77 -4.23 -13.60
CA PHE A 72 -6.65 -4.21 -12.64
C PHE A 72 -6.50 -2.89 -11.89
N LEU A 73 -7.16 -1.80 -12.33
CA LEU A 73 -7.21 -0.52 -11.61
C LEU A 73 -8.40 -0.45 -10.65
N ILE A 74 -9.41 -1.31 -10.80
CA ILE A 74 -10.61 -1.32 -9.97
C ILE A 74 -10.31 -2.01 -8.63
N ARG A 75 -10.36 -1.23 -7.54
CA ARG A 75 -10.12 -1.73 -6.20
C ARG A 75 -11.14 -2.80 -5.82
N GLY A 76 -10.69 -3.85 -5.12
CA GLY A 76 -11.55 -4.94 -4.65
C GLY A 76 -11.68 -6.11 -5.62
N ARG A 77 -11.08 -6.02 -6.83
CA ARG A 77 -11.02 -7.11 -7.79
C ARG A 77 -9.73 -7.92 -7.63
N ALA A 78 -9.79 -9.22 -7.92
CA ALA A 78 -8.62 -10.10 -7.84
C ALA A 78 -7.42 -9.64 -8.70
N PRO A 79 -7.61 -9.16 -9.96
CA PRO A 79 -6.49 -8.63 -10.76
C PRO A 79 -5.82 -7.41 -10.13
N ASN A 80 -6.58 -6.52 -9.49
CA ASN A 80 -6.06 -5.36 -8.79
C ASN A 80 -5.21 -5.75 -7.56
N MET A 81 -5.63 -6.77 -6.81
CA MET A 81 -4.84 -7.26 -5.67
C MET A 81 -3.48 -7.82 -6.12
N ILE A 82 -3.46 -8.62 -7.20
CA ILE A 82 -2.23 -9.19 -7.75
C ILE A 82 -1.32 -8.10 -8.31
N TYR A 83 -1.89 -7.14 -9.05
CA TYR A 83 -1.17 -5.99 -9.57
C TYR A 83 -0.53 -5.16 -8.45
N ASN A 84 -1.31 -4.79 -7.42
CA ASN A 84 -0.83 -3.99 -6.29
C ASN A 84 0.26 -4.71 -5.50
N LEU A 85 0.12 -6.02 -5.29
CA LEU A 85 1.17 -6.83 -4.66
C LEU A 85 2.46 -6.81 -5.49
N GLY A 86 2.35 -7.00 -6.80
CA GLY A 86 3.49 -6.94 -7.72
C GLY A 86 4.16 -5.57 -7.70
N ALA A 87 3.38 -4.49 -7.80
CA ALA A 87 3.86 -3.12 -7.76
C ALA A 87 4.57 -2.79 -6.43
N ALA A 88 4.03 -3.26 -5.30
CA ALA A 88 4.66 -3.11 -4.00
C ALA A 88 6.02 -3.82 -3.92
N LEU A 89 6.14 -5.04 -4.48
CA LEU A 89 7.41 -5.77 -4.51
C LEU A 89 8.46 -5.09 -5.40
N VAL A 90 8.03 -4.53 -6.55
CA VAL A 90 8.92 -3.72 -7.40
C VAL A 90 9.40 -2.47 -6.65
N LEU A 91 8.49 -1.76 -5.98
CA LEU A 91 8.82 -0.58 -5.19
C LEU A 91 9.83 -0.90 -4.07
N ILE A 92 9.59 -1.98 -3.31
CA ILE A 92 10.54 -2.46 -2.30
C ILE A 92 11.90 -2.80 -2.92
N ALA A 93 11.92 -3.45 -4.08
CA ALA A 93 13.16 -3.80 -4.76
C ALA A 93 13.95 -2.56 -5.21
N VAL A 94 13.26 -1.52 -5.71
CA VAL A 94 13.87 -0.23 -6.07
C VAL A 94 14.40 0.49 -4.82
N CYS A 95 13.62 0.52 -3.74
CA CYS A 95 14.04 1.09 -2.46
C CYS A 95 15.32 0.40 -1.94
N PHE A 96 15.37 -0.94 -1.94
CA PHE A 96 16.57 -1.66 -1.55
C PHE A 96 17.74 -1.40 -2.48
N TYR A 97 17.51 -1.28 -3.79
CA TYR A 97 18.56 -0.92 -4.73
C TYR A 97 19.16 0.46 -4.43
N ILE A 98 18.32 1.46 -4.13
CA ILE A 98 18.76 2.81 -3.75
C ILE A 98 19.54 2.79 -2.43
N VAL A 99 19.06 2.04 -1.43
CA VAL A 99 19.73 1.90 -0.12
C VAL A 99 21.08 1.19 -0.27
N ASP A 100 21.14 0.11 -1.05
CA ASP A 100 22.35 -0.70 -1.26
C ASP A 100 23.41 0.03 -2.12
N ILE A 101 22.99 0.83 -3.11
CA ILE A 101 23.90 1.72 -3.86
C ILE A 101 24.63 2.69 -2.94
N LYS A 102 23.95 3.23 -1.94
CA LYS A 102 24.51 4.24 -1.05
C LYS A 102 25.22 3.63 0.16
N ARG A 103 25.95 2.51 -0.01
CA ARG A 103 26.76 1.79 1.00
C ARG A 103 27.60 2.62 1.99
N LYS A 104 27.81 3.93 1.77
CA LYS A 104 28.26 4.87 2.80
C LYS A 104 27.10 5.23 3.74
N MET A 105 27.21 4.80 5.00
CA MET A 105 26.30 5.19 6.08
C MET A 105 26.22 6.72 6.23
N ASN A 106 25.28 7.34 5.52
CA ASN A 106 24.90 8.73 5.73
C ASN A 106 23.75 8.79 6.75
N ASN A 107 23.64 9.91 7.47
CA ASN A 107 22.59 10.14 8.48
C ASN A 107 21.17 9.83 7.96
N PHE A 108 20.91 10.10 6.68
CA PHE A 108 19.65 9.77 6.01
C PHE A 108 19.34 8.26 5.98
N ILE A 109 20.34 7.42 5.68
CA ILE A 109 20.16 5.95 5.64
C ILE A 109 19.98 5.43 7.07
N SER A 110 20.69 6.01 8.04
CA SER A 110 20.49 5.69 9.47
C SER A 110 19.06 6.01 9.91
N MET A 111 18.52 7.16 9.49
CA MET A 111 17.13 7.55 9.75
C MET A 111 16.14 6.57 9.10
N ILE A 112 16.31 6.23 7.82
CA ILE A 112 15.45 5.24 7.14
C ILE A 112 15.51 3.88 7.85
N ASN A 113 16.70 3.41 8.24
CA ASN A 113 16.85 2.16 8.96
C ASN A 113 16.15 2.20 10.33
N TYR A 114 16.21 3.33 11.02
CA TYR A 114 15.50 3.53 12.27
C TYR A 114 13.98 3.44 12.07
N TYR A 115 13.42 4.20 11.11
CA TYR A 115 12.00 4.13 10.77
C TYR A 115 11.57 2.72 10.32
N GLY A 116 12.45 2.00 9.62
CA GLY A 116 12.22 0.60 9.25
C GLY A 116 12.15 -0.35 10.46
N LYS A 117 12.93 -0.11 11.52
CA LYS A 117 12.84 -0.91 12.76
C LYS A 117 11.55 -0.71 13.53
N VAL A 118 10.90 0.44 13.34
CA VAL A 118 9.69 0.86 14.07
C VAL A 118 8.47 0.87 13.13
N SER A 119 8.60 0.26 11.95
CA SER A 119 7.59 0.37 10.89
C SER A 119 6.26 -0.26 11.30
N LEU A 120 6.26 -1.29 12.13
CA LEU A 120 5.05 -1.99 12.54
C LEU A 120 4.24 -1.16 13.54
N SER A 121 4.91 -0.56 14.51
CA SER A 121 4.33 0.41 15.44
C SER A 121 3.75 1.60 14.69
N LEU A 122 4.53 2.21 13.79
CA LEU A 122 4.09 3.35 12.98
C LEU A 122 2.88 2.98 12.11
N PHE A 123 2.88 1.78 11.52
CA PHE A 123 1.78 1.28 10.72
C PHE A 123 0.49 1.08 11.53
N LEU A 124 0.56 0.41 12.68
CA LEU A 124 -0.61 0.18 13.54
C LEU A 124 -1.18 1.51 14.03
N LEU A 125 -0.32 2.44 14.41
CA LEU A 125 -0.74 3.74 14.88
C LEU A 125 -1.38 4.56 13.76
N HIS A 126 -0.79 4.53 12.55
CA HIS A 126 -1.40 5.13 11.36
C HIS A 126 -2.80 4.56 11.07
N PHE A 127 -3.02 3.25 11.26
CA PHE A 127 -4.35 2.65 11.11
C PHE A 127 -5.36 3.14 12.15
N VAL A 128 -4.94 3.35 13.40
CA VAL A 128 -5.80 3.93 14.45
C VAL A 128 -6.08 5.41 14.20
N PHE A 129 -5.12 6.12 13.61
CA PHE A 129 -5.25 7.55 13.40
C PHE A 129 -6.06 7.88 12.14
N ILE A 130 -5.89 7.14 11.03
CA ILE A 130 -6.60 7.43 9.78
C ILE A 130 -8.11 7.33 9.97
N THR A 131 -8.59 6.41 10.81
CA THR A 131 -10.02 6.25 11.13
C THR A 131 -10.59 7.45 11.90
N LEU A 132 -9.76 8.18 12.66
CA LEU A 132 -10.19 9.38 13.38
C LEU A 132 -10.41 10.60 12.47
N PHE A 133 -9.81 10.62 11.27
CA PHE A 133 -9.81 11.80 10.38
C PHE A 133 -10.44 11.56 9.00
N LEU A 134 -11.14 10.43 8.79
CA LEU A 134 -11.69 10.04 7.47
C LEU A 134 -12.54 11.11 6.77
N ASN A 135 -13.12 12.07 7.51
CA ASN A 135 -14.04 13.08 6.96
C ASN A 135 -13.73 14.53 7.36
N SER A 136 -12.57 14.80 7.98
CA SER A 136 -12.34 16.10 8.65
C SER A 136 -11.41 17.06 7.91
N LEU A 137 -10.70 16.62 6.88
CA LEU A 137 -9.64 17.40 6.24
C LEU A 137 -9.69 17.35 4.72
N ASP A 138 -9.55 18.51 4.09
CA ASP A 138 -9.30 18.63 2.65
C ASP A 138 -7.92 18.06 2.26
N ILE A 139 -7.74 17.73 0.98
CA ILE A 139 -6.56 17.04 0.44
C ILE A 139 -5.24 17.75 0.79
N ILE A 140 -5.16 19.08 0.68
CA ILE A 140 -3.92 19.85 0.92
C ILE A 140 -3.50 19.83 2.41
N PRO A 141 -4.35 20.21 3.37
CA PRO A 141 -4.00 20.14 4.79
C PRO A 141 -3.75 18.70 5.26
N TYR A 142 -4.36 17.71 4.62
CA TYR A 142 -4.11 16.29 4.90
C TYR A 142 -2.64 15.89 4.68
N TRP A 143 -2.00 16.32 3.59
CA TRP A 143 -0.58 15.98 3.32
C TRP A 143 0.37 16.57 4.37
N ILE A 144 0.17 17.84 4.74
CA ILE A 144 0.98 18.52 5.76
C ILE A 144 0.82 17.81 7.11
N LEU A 145 -0.43 17.51 7.48
CA LEU A 145 -0.74 16.82 8.72
C LEU A 145 -0.16 15.41 8.73
N LEU A 146 -0.19 14.70 7.60
CA LEU A 146 0.39 13.36 7.47
C LEU A 146 1.91 13.38 7.67
N PHE A 147 2.65 14.32 7.06
CA PHE A 147 4.09 14.44 7.28
C PHE A 147 4.43 14.83 8.73
N GLY A 148 3.71 15.81 9.30
CA GLY A 148 3.88 16.20 10.69
C GLY A 148 3.60 15.06 11.67
N TYR A 149 2.54 14.30 11.41
CA TYR A 149 2.15 13.12 12.17
C TYR A 149 3.21 12.02 12.11
N VAL A 150 3.67 11.63 10.91
CA VAL A 150 4.70 10.59 10.76
C VAL A 150 6.03 11.02 11.41
N GLY A 151 6.38 12.30 11.28
CA GLY A 151 7.54 12.88 11.95
C GLY A 151 7.42 12.80 13.48
N PHE A 152 6.30 13.27 14.02
CA PHE A 152 6.02 13.28 15.46
C PHE A 152 6.04 11.87 16.07
N TRP A 153 5.38 10.90 15.44
CA TRP A 153 5.36 9.53 15.94
C TRP A 153 6.71 8.82 15.80
N GLY A 154 7.44 9.09 14.72
CA GLY A 154 8.81 8.59 14.60
C GLY A 154 9.73 9.14 15.71
N PHE A 155 9.58 10.42 16.07
CA PHE A 155 10.29 11.01 17.20
C PHE A 155 9.85 10.42 18.54
N LEU A 156 8.55 10.23 18.78
CA LEU A 156 8.04 9.65 20.02
C LEU A 156 8.57 8.22 20.22
N MET A 157 8.58 7.42 19.15
CA MET A 157 9.18 6.09 19.20
C MET A 157 10.70 6.13 19.39
N TYR A 158 11.38 7.19 18.94
CA TYR A 158 12.82 7.37 19.17
C TYR A 158 13.10 7.55 20.65
N VAL A 159 12.35 8.47 21.29
CA VAL A 159 12.37 8.65 22.74
C VAL A 159 12.00 7.33 23.45
N TRP A 160 10.96 6.63 23.01
CA TRP A 160 10.53 5.37 23.62
C TRP A 160 11.61 4.28 23.55
N ASN A 161 12.31 4.18 22.42
CA ASN A 161 13.41 3.23 22.27
C ASN A 161 14.62 3.61 23.13
N GLU A 162 14.96 4.89 23.22
CA GLU A 162 16.09 5.38 24.01
C GLU A 162 15.88 5.14 25.52
N PHE A 163 14.69 5.45 26.04
CA PHE A 163 14.42 5.38 27.49
C PHE A 163 13.91 4.02 27.96
N TYR A 164 13.12 3.31 27.15
CA TYR A 164 12.46 2.07 27.56
C TYR A 164 12.99 0.82 26.83
N ASN A 165 14.06 0.95 26.04
CA ASN A 165 14.61 -0.13 25.22
C ASN A 165 13.54 -0.79 24.32
N GLY A 166 12.54 -0.03 23.89
CA GLY A 166 11.46 -0.50 23.02
C GLY A 166 10.50 -1.51 23.65
N LYS A 167 10.55 -1.72 24.98
CA LYS A 167 9.63 -2.64 25.68
C LYS A 167 8.18 -2.20 25.50
N GLY A 168 7.29 -3.16 25.24
CA GLY A 168 5.86 -2.91 25.01
C GLY A 168 5.48 -2.49 23.59
N SER A 169 6.45 -2.26 22.70
CA SER A 169 6.16 -2.05 21.28
C SER A 169 5.65 -3.35 20.62
N PRO A 170 4.78 -3.25 19.60
CA PRO A 170 4.45 -4.36 18.70
C PRO A 170 5.66 -5.17 18.23
N GLU A 171 6.76 -4.51 17.89
CA GLU A 171 8.01 -5.17 17.47
C GLU A 171 8.63 -5.99 18.60
N TRP A 172 8.65 -5.44 19.82
CA TRP A 172 9.11 -6.18 20.99
C TRP A 172 8.25 -7.41 21.28
N LEU A 173 6.92 -7.27 21.19
CA LEU A 173 5.99 -8.40 21.35
C LEU A 173 6.23 -9.49 20.31
N MET A 174 6.44 -9.12 19.04
CA MET A 174 6.74 -10.07 17.97
C MET A 174 8.03 -10.85 18.24
N VAL A 175 9.07 -10.19 18.74
CA VAL A 175 10.32 -10.84 19.14
C VAL A 175 10.10 -11.82 20.29
N GLN A 176 9.27 -11.49 21.29
CA GLN A 176 8.97 -12.41 22.39
C GLN A 176 8.18 -13.64 21.92
N ILE A 177 7.15 -13.45 21.10
CA ILE A 177 6.35 -14.54 20.54
C ILE A 177 7.24 -15.47 19.69
N GLY A 178 8.14 -14.91 18.87
CA GLY A 178 9.10 -15.68 18.08
C GLY A 178 10.06 -16.51 18.94
N ARG A 179 10.53 -15.96 20.08
CA ARG A 179 11.39 -16.70 21.03
C ARG A 179 10.67 -17.88 21.68
N ILE A 180 9.39 -17.73 21.98
CA ILE A 180 8.56 -18.82 22.55
C ILE A 180 8.43 -19.94 21.50
N GLY A 181 8.08 -19.61 20.26
CA GLY A 181 7.95 -20.59 19.17
C GLY A 181 9.24 -21.37 18.89
N GLN A 182 10.40 -20.71 18.94
CA GLN A 182 11.71 -21.37 18.73
C GLN A 182 12.12 -22.32 19.86
N LYS A 183 11.72 -22.02 21.11
CA LYS A 183 12.01 -22.91 22.26
C LYS A 183 11.20 -24.21 22.18
N THR A 184 9.95 -24.16 21.72
CA THR A 184 9.11 -25.34 21.56
C THR A 184 9.60 -26.26 20.43
N GLY A 185 10.12 -25.70 19.34
CA GLY A 185 10.68 -26.48 18.22
C GLY A 185 11.97 -27.25 18.53
N LYS A 186 12.73 -26.84 19.57
CA LYS A 186 13.90 -27.58 20.06
C LYS A 186 13.52 -28.66 21.08
N ALA A 187 12.41 -28.50 21.81
CA ALA A 187 11.93 -29.47 22.79
C ALA A 187 11.30 -30.71 22.14
N ASN A 188 10.69 -30.59 20.96
CA ASN A 188 10.02 -31.69 20.25
C ASN A 188 10.93 -32.47 19.26
N LYS A 189 12.26 -32.32 19.35
CA LYS A 189 13.25 -33.07 18.55
C LYS A 189 14.02 -34.13 19.37
N HIS A 190 13.48 -34.52 20.52
CA HIS A 190 13.99 -35.62 21.33
C HIS A 190 12.97 -36.75 21.40
#